data_AF-A0A5P5ZKB2-F1
#
_entry.id   AF-A0A5P5ZKB2-F1
#
_cell.length_a   1.000
_cell.length_b   1.000
_cell.length_c   1.000
_cell.angle_alpha   90.00
_cell.angle_beta   90.00
_cell.angle_gamma   90.00
#
_symmetry.space_group_name_H-M   'P 1'
#
loop_
_entity.id
_entity.type
_entity.pdbx_description
1 polymer ?
#
loop_
_entity_poly.entity_id
_entity_poly.type
_entity_poly.pdbx_seq_one_letter_code
_entity_poly.pdbx_strand_id
1 'polypeptide(L)'
;MARGIAPDDILREDKSKNTYENMLFSKRIATKNYGSKKYKAKFFSNNYHIFRAGLYAKMANLNANGIGCYTRFYFLPNAIIREFAGVFVMHKKRHFIFMGLILFFFIIQAILVAIGATKYRMI
;
A
#
# COMPACT_ATOMS: atom_id res chain seq x y z
N MET A 1 -26.52 0.02 -14.47
CA MET A 1 -26.89 1.02 -15.49
C MET A 1 -25.64 1.35 -16.30
N ALA A 2 -25.61 0.94 -17.56
CA ALA A 2 -24.49 1.25 -18.44
C ALA A 2 -24.65 2.67 -18.96
N ARG A 3 -23.81 3.60 -18.50
CA ARG A 3 -23.83 5.02 -18.88
C ARG A 3 -23.25 5.21 -20.29
N GLY A 4 -23.89 4.59 -21.29
CA GLY A 4 -23.45 4.63 -22.70
C GLY A 4 -22.39 3.59 -23.10
N ILE A 5 -22.15 2.55 -22.29
CA ILE A 5 -21.21 1.45 -22.58
C ILE A 5 -22.02 0.19 -22.90
N ALA A 6 -21.63 -0.60 -23.90
CA ALA A 6 -22.32 -1.86 -24.20
C ALA A 6 -22.14 -2.85 -23.03
N PRO A 7 -23.17 -3.64 -22.66
CA PRO A 7 -23.05 -4.61 -21.56
C PRO A 7 -21.91 -5.61 -21.75
N ASP A 8 -21.60 -5.98 -22.99
CA ASP A 8 -20.54 -6.94 -23.33
C ASP A 8 -19.13 -6.40 -23.06
N ASP A 9 -18.97 -5.07 -22.97
CA ASP A 9 -17.71 -4.41 -22.60
C ASP A 9 -17.54 -4.30 -21.08
N ILE A 10 -18.53 -4.75 -20.29
CA ILE A 10 -18.54 -4.63 -18.83
C ILE A 10 -18.30 -6.00 -18.21
N LEU A 11 -17.12 -6.18 -17.64
CA LEU A 11 -16.81 -7.32 -16.79
C LEU A 11 -17.02 -6.95 -15.32
N ARG A 12 -17.82 -7.76 -14.60
CA ARG A 12 -18.13 -7.52 -13.19
C ARG A 12 -17.30 -8.42 -12.27
N GLU A 13 -16.73 -7.81 -11.23
CA GLU A 13 -16.10 -8.48 -10.08
C GLU A 13 -16.92 -8.14 -8.83
N ASP A 14 -17.37 -9.14 -8.08
CA ASP A 14 -18.27 -8.97 -6.93
C ASP A 14 -17.93 -9.85 -5.70
N LYS A 15 -16.73 -10.45 -5.68
CA LYS A 15 -16.29 -11.39 -4.65
C LYS A 15 -15.28 -10.81 -3.67
N SER A 16 -14.67 -9.66 -3.99
CA SER A 16 -13.64 -9.05 -3.14
C SER A 16 -14.20 -8.49 -1.83
N LYS A 17 -13.49 -8.75 -0.72
CA LYS A 17 -13.80 -8.22 0.62
C LYS A 17 -12.89 -7.08 1.06
N ASN A 18 -11.76 -6.91 0.37
CA ASN A 18 -10.77 -5.87 0.65
C ASN A 18 -10.11 -5.38 -0.66
N THR A 19 -9.38 -4.27 -0.58
CA THR A 19 -8.73 -3.65 -1.75
C THR A 19 -7.71 -4.58 -2.41
N TYR A 20 -7.00 -5.42 -1.64
CA TYR A 20 -6.04 -6.37 -2.20
C TYR A 20 -6.73 -7.44 -3.05
N GLU A 21 -7.79 -8.05 -2.52
CA GLU A 21 -8.61 -9.02 -3.24
C GLU A 21 -9.25 -8.39 -4.49
N ASN A 22 -9.71 -7.14 -4.38
CA ASN A 22 -10.28 -6.42 -5.52
C ASN A 22 -9.27 -6.33 -6.68
N MET A 23 -8.04 -5.92 -6.39
CA MET A 23 -6.96 -5.85 -7.39
C MET A 23 -6.61 -7.25 -7.94
N LEU A 24 -6.53 -8.26 -7.07
CA LEU A 24 -6.18 -9.63 -7.46
C LEU A 24 -7.25 -10.29 -8.34
N PHE A 25 -8.52 -10.13 -7.99
CA PHE A 25 -9.64 -10.74 -8.69
C PHE A 25 -9.91 -10.00 -10.01
N SER A 26 -9.86 -8.66 -10.00
CA SER A 26 -9.94 -7.85 -11.23
C SER A 26 -8.83 -8.22 -12.21
N LYS A 27 -7.59 -8.42 -11.72
CA LYS A 27 -6.47 -8.91 -12.54
C LYS A 27 -6.77 -10.26 -13.18
N ARG A 28 -7.34 -11.21 -12.42
CA ARG A 28 -7.67 -12.55 -12.93
C ARG A 28 -8.72 -12.48 -14.04
N ILE A 29 -9.77 -11.69 -13.83
CA ILE A 29 -10.83 -11.47 -14.81
C ILE A 29 -10.27 -10.81 -16.07
N ALA A 30 -9.50 -9.73 -15.93
CA ALA A 30 -8.88 -9.03 -17.06
C ALA A 30 -7.91 -9.93 -17.84
N THR A 31 -7.07 -10.72 -17.15
CA THR A 31 -6.13 -11.64 -17.81
C THR A 31 -6.86 -12.75 -18.56
N LYS A 32 -7.96 -13.28 -18.00
CA LYS A 32 -8.77 -14.32 -18.65
C LYS A 32 -9.45 -13.79 -19.90
N ASN A 33 -10.02 -12.58 -19.84
CA ASN A 33 -10.70 -11.96 -20.97
C ASN A 33 -9.71 -11.53 -22.08
N TYR A 34 -8.57 -10.95 -21.71
CA TYR A 34 -7.56 -10.47 -22.68
C TYR A 34 -6.67 -11.60 -23.24
N GLY A 35 -6.69 -12.80 -22.62
CA GLY A 35 -5.86 -13.94 -23.03
C GLY A 35 -4.36 -13.79 -22.76
N SER A 36 -3.91 -12.67 -22.17
CA SER A 36 -2.51 -12.44 -21.82
C SER A 36 -2.36 -11.53 -20.61
N LYS A 37 -1.15 -11.49 -20.03
CA LYS A 37 -0.78 -10.55 -18.97
C LYS A 37 -0.27 -9.21 -19.50
N LYS A 38 -0.20 -9.02 -20.82
CA LYS A 38 0.38 -7.85 -21.49
C LYS A 38 -0.68 -6.77 -21.80
N TYR A 39 -1.54 -6.47 -20.83
CA TYR A 39 -2.50 -5.37 -20.93
C TYR A 39 -2.07 -4.20 -20.03
N LYS A 40 -2.53 -2.99 -20.38
CA LYS A 40 -2.42 -1.80 -19.53
C LYS A 40 -3.77 -1.58 -18.88
N ALA A 41 -3.80 -1.47 -17.55
CA ALA A 41 -5.01 -1.17 -16.82
C ALA A 41 -4.90 0.20 -16.13
N LYS A 42 -6.05 0.81 -15.85
CA LYS A 42 -6.15 1.95 -14.93
C LYS A 42 -7.26 1.66 -13.94
N PHE A 43 -7.05 2.05 -12.69
CA PHE A 43 -8.09 1.98 -11.67
C PHE A 43 -8.47 3.40 -11.22
N PHE A 44 -9.73 3.57 -10.87
CA PHE A 44 -10.29 4.86 -10.46
C PHE A 44 -10.75 4.76 -9.01
N SER A 45 -10.38 5.74 -8.19
CA SER A 45 -10.82 5.80 -6.79
C SER A 45 -10.73 7.24 -6.27
N ASN A 46 -11.06 7.47 -5.01
CA ASN A 46 -10.94 8.80 -4.40
C ASN A 46 -9.46 9.22 -4.28
N ASN A 47 -9.20 10.53 -4.41
CA ASN A 47 -7.85 11.09 -4.38
C ASN A 47 -7.04 10.68 -3.13
N TYR A 48 -7.65 10.72 -1.94
CA TYR A 48 -6.95 10.36 -0.70
C TYR A 48 -6.52 8.88 -0.63
N HIS A 49 -7.22 7.99 -1.32
CA HIS A 49 -6.99 6.53 -1.26
C HIS A 49 -6.07 6.02 -2.37
N ILE A 50 -5.80 6.84 -3.40
CA ILE A 50 -5.16 6.38 -4.63
C ILE A 50 -3.75 5.81 -4.40
N PHE A 51 -3.02 6.39 -3.46
CA PHE A 51 -1.69 5.92 -3.09
C PHE A 51 -1.73 4.52 -2.46
N ARG A 52 -2.58 4.31 -1.45
CA ARG A 52 -2.71 2.99 -0.79
C ARG A 52 -3.24 1.93 -1.74
N ALA A 53 -4.23 2.27 -2.58
CA ALA A 53 -4.71 1.39 -3.64
C ALA A 53 -3.60 1.01 -4.63
N GLY A 54 -2.71 1.95 -4.98
CA GLY A 54 -1.53 1.68 -5.82
C GLY A 54 -0.56 0.70 -5.18
N LEU A 55 -0.32 0.78 -3.87
CA LEU A 55 0.48 -0.21 -3.14
C LEU A 55 -0.14 -1.61 -3.24
N TYR A 56 -1.47 -1.72 -3.06
CA TYR A 56 -2.17 -3.00 -3.22
C TYR A 56 -2.13 -3.52 -4.65
N ALA A 57 -2.25 -2.66 -5.66
CA ALA A 57 -2.11 -3.06 -7.07
C ALA A 57 -0.72 -3.64 -7.35
N LYS A 58 0.33 -3.00 -6.81
CA LYS A 58 1.71 -3.52 -6.89
C LYS A 58 1.86 -4.86 -6.19
N MET A 59 1.30 -5.01 -4.98
CA MET A 59 1.32 -6.29 -4.25
C MET A 59 0.58 -7.41 -5.00
N ALA A 60 -0.54 -7.09 -5.65
CA ALA A 60 -1.29 -8.03 -6.49
C ALA A 60 -0.62 -8.31 -7.85
N ASN A 61 0.52 -7.66 -8.13
CA ASN A 61 1.21 -7.70 -9.42
C ASN A 61 0.27 -7.31 -10.59
N LEU A 62 -0.65 -6.38 -10.36
CA LEU A 62 -1.52 -5.81 -11.37
C LEU A 62 -0.82 -4.58 -11.96
N ASN A 63 -0.54 -4.60 -13.26
CA ASN A 63 0.05 -3.46 -13.96
C ASN A 63 -1.03 -2.41 -14.25
N ALA A 64 -1.44 -1.69 -13.20
CA ALA A 64 -2.46 -0.66 -13.27
C ALA A 64 -2.03 0.64 -12.58
N ASN A 65 -2.33 1.76 -13.23
CA ASN A 65 -2.13 3.10 -12.66
C ASN A 65 -3.44 3.64 -12.09
N GLY A 66 -3.34 4.33 -10.95
CA GLY A 66 -4.48 4.92 -10.27
C GLY A 66 -4.79 6.33 -10.77
N ILE A 67 -6.07 6.64 -10.98
CA ILE A 67 -6.58 7.99 -11.22
C ILE A 67 -7.47 8.39 -10.03
N GLY A 68 -7.09 9.49 -9.37
CA GLY A 68 -7.80 10.04 -8.23
C GLY A 68 -8.98 10.92 -8.66
N CYS A 69 -10.16 10.62 -8.13
CA CYS A 69 -11.37 11.44 -8.27
C CYS A 69 -11.43 12.50 -7.17
N TYR A 70 -12.08 13.63 -7.47
CA TYR A 70 -12.24 14.74 -6.55
C TYR A 70 -12.78 14.29 -5.19
N THR A 71 -12.14 14.75 -4.10
CA THR A 71 -12.58 14.55 -2.72
C THR A 71 -12.80 15.92 -2.09
N ARG A 72 -13.92 16.06 -1.36
CA ARG A 72 -14.24 17.30 -0.65
C ARG A 72 -13.19 17.61 0.42
N PHE A 73 -12.75 18.87 0.48
CA PHE A 73 -11.62 19.28 1.30
C PHE A 73 -11.81 19.02 2.80
N TYR A 74 -13.00 19.26 3.37
CA TYR A 74 -13.25 19.06 4.80
C TYR A 74 -13.09 17.60 5.25
N PHE A 75 -13.25 16.62 4.35
CA PHE A 75 -13.08 15.20 4.65
C PHE A 75 -11.62 14.74 4.50
N LEU A 76 -10.83 15.52 3.76
CA LEU A 76 -9.50 15.13 3.30
C LEU A 76 -8.49 14.93 4.45
N PRO A 77 -8.38 15.82 5.47
CA PRO A 77 -7.40 15.65 6.55
C PRO A 77 -7.59 14.35 7.32
N ASN A 78 -8.81 14.07 7.77
CA ASN A 78 -9.12 12.85 8.52
C ASN A 78 -8.90 11.60 7.66
N ALA A 79 -9.32 11.65 6.39
CA ALA A 79 -9.11 10.54 5.47
C ALA A 79 -7.63 10.25 5.25
N ILE A 80 -6.79 11.28 5.06
CA ILE A 80 -5.35 11.12 4.87
C ILE A 80 -4.69 10.48 6.10
N ILE A 81 -5.03 10.92 7.32
CA ILE A 81 -4.47 10.33 8.55
C ILE A 81 -4.79 8.83 8.62
N ARG A 82 -6.03 8.45 8.33
CA ARG A 82 -6.45 7.04 8.29
C ARG A 82 -5.72 6.26 7.19
N GLU A 83 -5.54 6.84 6.02
CA GLU A 83 -4.80 6.19 4.93
C GLU A 83 -3.33 6.00 5.29
N PHE A 84 -2.70 7.01 5.90
CA PHE A 84 -1.34 6.94 6.41
C PHE A 84 -1.18 5.83 7.45
N ALA A 85 -2.08 5.79 8.45
CA ALA A 85 -2.10 4.71 9.44
C ALA A 85 -2.25 3.33 8.77
N GLY A 86 -3.11 3.24 7.75
CA GLY A 86 -3.27 2.02 6.95
C GLY A 86 -1.97 1.58 6.27
N VAL A 87 -1.26 2.51 5.62
CA VAL A 87 0.05 2.22 4.98
C VAL A 87 1.09 1.79 6.02
N PHE A 88 1.11 2.45 7.18
CA PHE A 88 2.02 2.09 8.26
C PHE A 88 1.78 0.64 8.74
N VAL A 89 0.51 0.26 8.93
CA VAL A 89 0.12 -1.09 9.33
C VAL A 89 0.41 -2.13 8.25
N MET A 90 0.30 -1.79 6.96
CA MET A 90 0.66 -2.70 5.85
C MET A 90 2.11 -3.20 5.94
N HIS A 91 3.02 -2.34 6.41
CA HIS A 91 4.45 -2.67 6.56
C HIS A 91 4.88 -2.85 8.01
N LYS A 92 3.95 -3.14 8.93
CA LYS A 92 4.23 -3.27 10.37
C LYS A 92 5.46 -4.11 10.69
N LYS A 93 5.62 -5.28 10.04
CA LYS A 93 6.78 -6.16 10.25
C LYS A 93 8.10 -5.47 9.95
N ARG A 94 8.18 -4.70 8.86
CA ARG A 94 9.38 -3.95 8.49
C ARG A 94 9.69 -2.86 9.52
N HIS A 95 8.66 -2.12 9.96
CA HIS A 95 8.83 -1.08 10.98
C HIS A 95 9.32 -1.67 12.32
N PHE A 96 8.73 -2.79 12.77
CA PHE A 96 9.17 -3.48 13.98
C PHE A 96 10.60 -4.00 13.89
N ILE A 97 11.04 -4.52 12.72
CA ILE A 97 12.43 -4.95 12.52
C ILE A 97 13.39 -3.76 12.67
N PHE A 98 13.11 -2.63 12.00
CA PHE A 98 13.98 -1.44 12.12
C PHE A 98 14.01 -0.88 13.54
N MET A 99 12.86 -0.80 14.21
CA MET A 99 12.80 -0.38 15.62
C MET A 99 13.61 -1.32 16.51
N GLY A 100 13.50 -2.64 16.29
CA GLY A 100 14.29 -3.64 17.01
C GLY A 100 15.79 -3.49 16.79
N LEU A 101 16.22 -3.26 15.54
CA LEU A 101 17.63 -3.03 15.21
C LEU A 101 18.19 -1.75 15.86
N ILE A 102 17.41 -0.67 15.86
CA ILE A 102 17.79 0.59 16.50
C ILE A 102 17.93 0.39 18.02
N LEU A 103 16.95 -0.28 18.64
CA LEU A 103 16.98 -0.56 20.08
C LEU A 103 18.17 -1.46 20.43
N PHE A 104 18.42 -2.49 19.63
CA PHE A 104 19.55 -3.39 19.81
C PHE A 104 20.90 -2.66 19.71
N PHE A 105 21.04 -1.74 18.74
CA PHE A 105 22.22 -0.89 18.61
C PHE A 105 22.45 -0.04 19.87
N PHE A 106 21.40 0.60 20.40
CA PHE A 106 21.50 1.40 21.63
C PHE A 106 21.80 0.55 22.87
N ILE A 107 21.25 -0.67 22.96
CA ILE A 107 21.56 -1.60 24.05
C ILE A 107 23.03 -2.01 24.01
N ILE A 108 23.58 -2.33 22.83
CA ILE A 108 25.00 -2.64 22.67
C ILE A 108 25.86 -1.45 23.11
N GLN A 109 25.54 -0.24 22.66
CA GLN A 109 26.25 0.98 23.08
C GLN A 109 26.25 1.15 24.60
N ALA A 110 25.08 0.98 25.24
CA ALA A 110 24.95 1.09 26.70
C ALA A 110 25.79 0.02 27.44
N ILE A 111 25.81 -1.22 26.95
CA ILE A 111 26.62 -2.31 27.54
C ILE A 111 28.12 -2.03 27.39
N LEU A 112 28.56 -1.56 26.22
CA LEU A 112 29.97 -1.22 25.97
C LEU A 112 30.46 -0.08 26.87
N VAL A 113 29.59 0.89 27.18
CA VAL A 113 29.85 1.95 28.16
C VAL A 113 29.91 1.38 29.57
N ALA A 114 28.94 0.55 29.96
CA ALA A 114 28.85 -0.03 31.31
C ALA A 114 30.01 -0.97 31.66
N ILE A 115 30.56 -1.71 30.68
CA ILE A 115 31.72 -2.59 30.87
C ILE A 115 33.05 -1.81 30.88
N GLY A 116 33.01 -0.48 30.67
CA GLY A 116 34.21 0.36 30.68
C GLY A 116 35.09 0.21 29.43
N ALA A 117 34.59 -0.44 28.38
CA ALA A 117 35.29 -0.60 27.10
C ALA A 117 35.44 0.74 26.36
N THR A 118 34.61 1.72 26.71
CA THR A 118 34.77 3.12 26.29
C THR A 118 35.31 3.95 27.46
N LYS A 119 36.60 3.77 27.78
CA LYS A 119 37.39 4.90 28.29
C LYS A 119 37.39 5.95 27.18
N TYR A 120 36.42 6.86 27.22
CA TYR A 120 36.54 8.13 26.50
C TYR A 120 37.78 8.81 27.08
N ARG A 121 38.88 8.66 26.34
CA ARG A 121 40.13 9.39 26.53
C ARG A 121 39.83 10.82 26.12
N MET A 122 39.10 11.54 26.96
CA MET A 122 38.97 12.99 26.86
C MET A 122 40.21 13.56 27.53
N ILE A 123 41.01 14.19 26.68
CA ILE A 123 41.97 15.24 27.04
C ILE A 123 41.24 16.31 27.84
#